data_AF-A0A7V4L7P8-F1
#
_entry.id   AF-A0A7V4L7P8-F1
#
_cell.length_a   1.000
_cell.length_b   1.000
_cell.length_c   1.000
_cell.angle_alpha   90.00
_cell.angle_beta   90.00
_cell.angle_gamma   90.00
#
_symmetry.space_group_name_H-M   'P 1'
#
loop_
_entity.id
_entity.type
_entity.pdbx_description
1 polymer ?
#
loop_
_entity_poly.entity_id
_entity_poly.type
_entity_poly.pdbx_seq_one_letter_code
_entity_poly.pdbx_strand_id
1 'polypeptide(L)'
;VFMLAKGATLRNVIVGGPGCSAADGIHCESGSCTLENVWIGDVGEDAITFKGSDVNQVMTIIGGGAFEATDKVIQHNGPGTIKIDGFVVKNAGKLYRSCGNCSSNGPARHVEMNNIYASGVKVLAGINANYGDTAKLTNITLCGTVNTICQTFTGNNTGDEPTSLASYGPSGGDGKNCIFSSSDIKR
;
A
#
# COMPACT_ATOMS: atom_id res chain seq x y z
N VAL A 1 5.89 15.69 4.65
CA VAL A 1 7.30 15.74 5.11
C VAL A 1 8.30 15.74 3.95
N PHE A 2 8.19 14.86 2.95
CA PHE A 2 9.01 14.95 1.73
C PHE A 2 8.12 15.01 0.50
N MET A 3 8.52 15.78 -0.51
CA MET A 3 7.93 15.77 -1.85
C MET A 3 9.01 15.37 -2.85
N LEU A 4 8.81 14.22 -3.49
CA LEU A 4 9.75 13.63 -4.43
C LEU A 4 9.32 13.93 -5.86
N ALA A 5 10.23 14.51 -6.63
CA ALA A 5 10.07 14.72 -8.05
C ALA A 5 10.33 13.42 -8.84
N LYS A 6 9.97 13.40 -10.11
CA LYS A 6 10.23 12.29 -11.03
C LYS A 6 11.70 11.86 -11.00
N GLY A 7 11.91 10.56 -10.78
CA GLY A 7 13.21 9.91 -10.72
C GLY A 7 13.94 10.07 -9.38
N ALA A 8 13.38 10.80 -8.42
CA ALA A 8 14.03 11.00 -7.12
C ALA A 8 14.08 9.70 -6.31
N THR A 9 15.16 9.57 -5.53
CA THR A 9 15.32 8.51 -4.54
C THR A 9 15.49 9.12 -3.16
N LEU A 10 14.67 8.71 -2.20
CA LEU A 10 14.87 8.99 -0.78
C LEU A 10 15.42 7.74 -0.11
N ARG A 11 16.55 7.86 0.60
CA ARG A 11 17.19 6.71 1.24
C ARG A 11 17.69 7.00 2.64
N ASN A 12 17.65 5.98 3.51
CA ASN A 12 18.19 6.03 4.87
C ASN A 12 17.57 7.16 5.71
N VAL A 13 16.25 7.20 5.76
CA VAL A 13 15.49 8.24 6.48
C VAL A 13 14.60 7.61 7.53
N ILE A 14 14.50 8.26 8.68
CA ILE A 14 13.50 7.97 9.70
C ILE A 14 12.57 9.19 9.80
N VAL A 15 11.27 8.96 9.68
CA VAL A 15 10.24 10.00 9.73
C VAL A 15 9.27 9.71 10.87
N GLY A 16 9.00 10.72 11.68
CA GLY A 16 8.14 10.57 12.85
C GLY A 16 8.71 9.62 13.91
N GLY A 17 7.90 9.37 14.94
CA GLY A 17 8.25 8.53 16.08
C GLY A 17 7.32 8.80 17.25
N PRO A 18 7.53 8.15 18.41
CA PRO A 18 6.66 8.31 19.57
C PRO A 18 6.46 9.78 19.95
N GLY A 19 5.22 10.27 19.85
CA GLY A 19 4.86 11.65 20.16
C GLY A 19 5.18 12.68 19.06
N CYS A 20 5.64 12.24 17.88
CA CYS A 20 5.90 13.08 16.72
C CYS A 20 5.35 12.39 15.46
N SER A 21 4.10 12.70 15.14
CA SER A 21 3.45 12.21 13.91
C SER A 21 4.22 12.62 12.66
N ALA A 22 4.27 11.74 11.66
CA ALA A 22 4.83 12.02 10.33
C ALA A 22 4.01 13.03 9.49
N ALA A 23 2.96 13.65 10.05
CA ALA A 23 2.03 14.53 9.34
C ALA A 23 1.48 13.84 8.07
N ASP A 24 1.66 14.47 6.90
CA ASP A 24 1.27 13.95 5.57
C ASP A 24 2.37 13.11 4.90
N GLY A 25 3.31 12.54 5.67
CA GLY A 25 4.24 11.53 5.18
C GLY A 25 5.15 11.94 3.99
N ILE A 26 5.37 11.00 3.07
CA ILE A 26 6.23 11.12 1.89
C ILE A 26 5.41 11.03 0.61
N HIS A 27 5.53 12.04 -0.24
CA HIS A 27 4.76 12.14 -1.47
C HIS A 27 5.64 11.94 -2.68
N CYS A 28 5.24 11.02 -3.55
CA CYS A 28 5.76 10.86 -4.89
C CYS A 28 4.82 11.58 -5.85
N GLU A 29 5.10 12.88 -6.09
CA GLU A 29 4.17 13.83 -6.72
C GLU A 29 4.15 13.71 -8.25
N SER A 30 5.23 13.23 -8.87
CA SER A 30 5.31 13.09 -10.32
C SER A 30 6.21 11.95 -10.72
N GLY A 31 5.75 11.09 -11.64
CA GLY A 31 6.61 10.05 -12.21
C GLY A 31 7.00 8.93 -11.23
N SER A 32 7.88 8.04 -11.71
CA SER A 32 8.49 7.00 -10.89
C SER A 32 9.42 7.60 -9.82
N CYS A 33 9.42 7.05 -8.61
CA CYS A 33 10.34 7.41 -7.54
C CYS A 33 10.71 6.16 -6.71
N THR A 34 11.75 6.29 -5.89
CA THR A 34 12.25 5.19 -5.06
C THR A 34 12.38 5.59 -3.60
N LEU A 35 11.89 4.75 -2.70
CA LEU A 35 12.17 4.80 -1.27
C LEU A 35 13.04 3.60 -0.91
N GLU A 36 14.17 3.83 -0.26
CA GLU A 36 15.12 2.78 0.11
C GLU A 36 15.51 2.90 1.59
N ASN A 37 15.21 1.88 2.39
CA ASN A 37 15.49 1.88 3.83
C ASN A 37 14.91 3.12 4.53
N VAL A 38 13.59 3.33 4.35
CA VAL A 38 12.84 4.43 4.95
C VAL A 38 11.93 3.90 6.05
N TRP A 39 12.00 4.50 7.23
CA TRP A 39 11.26 4.07 8.43
C TRP A 39 10.30 5.16 8.89
N ILE A 40 9.04 4.81 9.15
CA ILE A 40 8.00 5.75 9.58
C ILE A 40 7.44 5.29 10.92
N GLY A 41 7.80 5.98 12.00
CA GLY A 41 7.57 5.52 13.38
C GLY A 41 6.17 5.77 13.93
N ASP A 42 5.48 6.78 13.42
CA ASP A 42 4.11 7.16 13.80
C ASP A 42 3.44 7.78 12.57
N VAL A 43 2.54 7.03 11.94
CA VAL A 43 1.85 7.48 10.74
C VAL A 43 0.70 8.39 11.14
N GLY A 44 0.77 9.64 10.69
CA GLY A 44 -0.30 10.63 10.88
C GLY A 44 -1.53 10.31 10.05
N GLU A 45 -1.66 10.99 8.90
CA GLU A 45 -2.77 10.74 7.98
C GLU A 45 -2.46 9.56 7.05
N ASP A 46 -1.42 9.72 6.21
CA ASP A 46 -0.86 8.69 5.34
C ASP A 46 0.68 8.71 5.42
N ALA A 47 1.32 7.55 5.31
CA ALA A 47 2.78 7.46 5.42
C ALA A 47 3.48 7.74 4.08
N ILE A 48 2.93 7.18 3.00
CA ILE A 48 3.49 7.22 1.65
C ILE A 48 2.35 7.39 0.65
N THR A 49 2.44 8.41 -0.20
CA THR A 49 1.44 8.70 -1.23
C THR A 49 2.06 8.65 -2.62
N PHE A 50 1.49 7.86 -3.52
CA PHE A 50 1.85 7.82 -4.93
C PHE A 50 0.80 8.50 -5.81
N LYS A 51 1.19 9.59 -6.47
CA LYS A 51 0.36 10.36 -7.41
C LYS A 51 0.86 10.17 -8.84
N GLY A 52 0.96 8.91 -9.28
CA GLY A 52 1.32 8.59 -10.67
C GLY A 52 0.41 9.31 -11.68
N SER A 53 0.95 9.61 -12.86
CA SER A 53 0.22 10.28 -13.94
C SER A 53 0.15 9.45 -15.22
N ASP A 54 0.82 8.30 -15.25
CA ASP A 54 0.89 7.39 -16.40
C ASP A 54 0.90 5.93 -15.90
N VAL A 55 0.20 5.03 -16.60
CA VAL A 55 0.06 3.62 -16.25
C VAL A 55 1.37 2.83 -16.23
N ASN A 56 2.40 3.32 -16.92
CA ASN A 56 3.73 2.71 -16.95
C ASN A 56 4.66 3.18 -15.83
N GLN A 57 4.22 4.14 -15.00
CA GLN A 57 5.03 4.63 -13.89
C GLN A 57 5.07 3.61 -12.74
N VAL A 58 6.23 3.57 -12.09
CA VAL A 58 6.49 2.63 -11.02
C VAL A 58 7.08 3.37 -9.82
N MET A 59 6.39 3.31 -8.68
CA MET A 59 7.00 3.63 -7.40
C MET A 59 7.64 2.37 -6.83
N THR A 60 8.89 2.48 -6.37
CA THR A 60 9.62 1.34 -5.78
C THR A 60 9.92 1.62 -4.32
N ILE A 61 9.59 0.67 -3.44
CA ILE A 61 9.89 0.69 -2.01
C ILE A 61 10.75 -0.52 -1.71
N ILE A 62 11.96 -0.29 -1.19
CA ILE A 62 12.96 -1.31 -0.93
C ILE A 62 13.38 -1.21 0.54
N GLY A 63 13.09 -2.22 1.34
CA GLY A 63 13.40 -2.18 2.77
C GLY A 63 12.52 -1.19 3.55
N GLY A 64 12.84 -1.03 4.83
CA GLY A 64 12.18 -0.06 5.70
C GLY A 64 10.91 -0.59 6.36
N GLY A 65 10.11 0.32 6.89
CA GLY A 65 8.88 -0.06 7.57
C GLY A 65 8.04 1.10 8.08
N ALA A 66 6.81 0.79 8.48
CA ALA A 66 5.89 1.74 9.07
C ALA A 66 5.18 1.15 10.29
N PHE A 67 4.96 2.00 11.28
CA PHE A 67 4.35 1.65 12.56
C PHE A 67 3.20 2.62 12.86
N GLU A 68 2.21 2.12 13.62
CA GLU A 68 1.11 2.93 14.19
C GLU A 68 0.36 3.75 13.13
N ALA A 69 -0.26 3.08 12.16
CA ALA A 69 -1.06 3.70 11.11
C ALA A 69 -2.55 3.45 11.29
N THR A 70 -3.28 4.42 11.81
CA THR A 70 -4.71 4.22 12.16
C THR A 70 -5.55 3.80 10.95
N ASP A 71 -5.37 4.45 9.79
CA ASP A 71 -6.09 4.09 8.55
C ASP A 71 -5.22 3.32 7.56
N LYS A 72 -4.23 3.96 6.92
CA LYS A 72 -3.44 3.35 5.84
C LYS A 72 -1.99 3.84 5.82
N VAL A 73 -1.09 2.94 5.42
CA VAL A 73 0.35 3.27 5.28
C VAL A 73 0.63 3.84 3.89
N ILE A 74 0.20 3.14 2.84
CA ILE A 74 0.48 3.50 1.46
C ILE A 74 -0.82 3.82 0.73
N GLN A 75 -0.93 5.06 0.28
CA GLN A 75 -2.04 5.58 -0.51
C GLN A 75 -1.63 5.68 -1.99
N HIS A 76 -2.39 5.03 -2.87
CA HIS A 76 -2.14 5.03 -4.33
C HIS A 76 -3.28 5.78 -5.03
N ASN A 77 -3.01 7.03 -5.43
CA ASN A 77 -4.00 7.95 -5.99
C ASN A 77 -3.95 8.04 -7.53
N GLY A 78 -2.78 7.84 -8.12
CA GLY A 78 -2.59 7.87 -9.57
C GLY A 78 -2.68 6.50 -10.25
N PRO A 79 -2.74 6.42 -11.58
CA PRO A 79 -2.38 5.19 -12.31
C PRO A 79 -0.94 4.76 -12.05
N GLY A 80 -0.67 3.48 -12.26
CA GLY A 80 0.69 2.93 -12.24
C GLY A 80 0.82 1.70 -11.34
N THR A 81 2.06 1.38 -11.00
CA THR A 81 2.40 0.24 -10.15
C THR A 81 3.22 0.68 -8.94
N ILE A 82 2.91 0.15 -7.76
CA ILE A 82 3.80 0.23 -6.59
C ILE A 82 4.44 -1.14 -6.40
N LYS A 83 5.77 -1.19 -6.34
CA LYS A 83 6.54 -2.39 -6.01
C LYS A 83 7.12 -2.24 -4.61
N ILE A 84 6.83 -3.20 -3.75
CA ILE A 84 7.24 -3.20 -2.34
C ILE A 84 8.02 -4.48 -2.09
N ASP A 85 9.29 -4.34 -1.71
CA ASP A 85 10.17 -5.45 -1.43
C ASP A 85 10.87 -5.27 -0.07
N GLY A 86 10.66 -6.19 0.86
CA GLY A 86 11.36 -6.18 2.15
C GLY A 86 10.81 -5.17 3.16
N PHE A 87 9.50 -5.01 3.28
CA PHE A 87 8.89 -3.98 4.14
C PHE A 87 8.28 -4.55 5.42
N VAL A 88 8.48 -3.86 6.54
CA VAL A 88 7.88 -4.19 7.84
C VAL A 88 6.69 -3.28 8.11
N VAL A 89 5.53 -3.85 8.40
CA VAL A 89 4.35 -3.08 8.84
C VAL A 89 3.82 -3.62 10.16
N LYS A 90 3.56 -2.71 11.09
CA LYS A 90 2.99 -3.05 12.40
C LYS A 90 1.90 -2.09 12.80
N ASN A 91 0.80 -2.61 13.37
CA ASN A 91 -0.31 -1.83 13.90
C ASN A 91 -0.88 -0.87 12.86
N ALA A 92 -1.48 -1.42 11.81
CA ALA A 92 -2.02 -0.63 10.71
C ALA A 92 -3.47 -1.00 10.38
N GLY A 93 -4.29 -0.02 10.01
CA GLY A 93 -5.57 -0.30 9.36
C GLY A 93 -5.33 -1.04 8.05
N LYS A 94 -4.53 -0.46 7.15
CA LYS A 94 -4.18 -1.04 5.85
C LYS A 94 -2.71 -0.79 5.52
N LEU A 95 -2.00 -1.77 4.95
CA LEU A 95 -0.67 -1.49 4.38
C LEU A 95 -0.80 -0.71 3.08
N TYR A 96 -1.64 -1.17 2.15
CA TYR A 96 -1.82 -0.54 0.84
C TYR A 96 -3.30 -0.31 0.54
N ARG A 97 -3.63 0.87 0.02
CA ARG A 97 -4.95 1.19 -0.51
C ARG A 97 -4.85 1.89 -1.86
N SER A 98 -5.43 1.29 -2.89
CA SER A 98 -5.83 2.01 -4.11
C SER A 98 -6.94 3.00 -3.74
N CYS A 99 -6.86 4.27 -4.14
CA CYS A 99 -7.89 5.24 -3.75
C CYS A 99 -9.28 4.81 -4.26
N GLY A 100 -10.25 4.66 -3.37
CA GLY A 100 -11.56 4.12 -3.73
C GLY A 100 -12.61 5.16 -4.09
N ASN A 101 -12.41 6.42 -3.71
CA ASN A 101 -13.37 7.51 -3.87
C ASN A 101 -12.74 8.80 -4.42
N CYS A 102 -11.54 8.72 -5.00
CA CYS A 102 -10.89 9.85 -5.64
C CYS A 102 -11.68 10.31 -6.88
N SER A 103 -11.77 11.63 -7.08
CA SER A 103 -12.45 12.22 -8.23
C SER A 103 -11.86 11.77 -9.58
N SER A 104 -10.56 11.47 -9.63
CA SER A 104 -9.83 10.99 -10.80
C SER A 104 -9.76 9.45 -10.91
N ASN A 105 -10.62 8.72 -10.20
CA ASN A 105 -10.71 7.26 -10.31
C ASN A 105 -11.13 6.78 -11.70
N GLY A 106 -10.79 5.53 -12.04
CA GLY A 106 -11.03 4.96 -13.37
C GLY A 106 -9.84 4.15 -13.88
N PRO A 107 -8.62 4.73 -13.89
CA PRO A 107 -7.41 3.99 -14.27
C PRO A 107 -7.07 2.87 -13.27
N ALA A 108 -6.60 1.74 -13.80
CA ALA A 108 -6.16 0.61 -12.98
C ALA A 108 -4.90 0.96 -12.18
N ARG A 109 -4.85 0.46 -10.94
CA ARG A 109 -3.73 0.58 -10.02
C ARG A 109 -3.24 -0.79 -9.60
N HIS A 110 -1.92 -0.97 -9.64
CA HIS A 110 -1.30 -2.25 -9.34
C HIS A 110 -0.37 -2.15 -8.13
N VAL A 111 -0.34 -3.21 -7.32
CA VAL A 111 0.67 -3.39 -6.27
C VAL A 111 1.31 -4.76 -6.37
N GLU A 112 2.64 -4.79 -6.31
CA GLU A 112 3.44 -6.01 -6.22
C GLU A 112 4.15 -6.00 -4.87
N MET A 113 3.85 -6.99 -4.01
CA MET A 113 4.44 -7.14 -2.70
C MET A 113 5.29 -8.41 -2.63
N ASN A 114 6.55 -8.24 -2.25
CA ASN A 114 7.47 -9.33 -1.96
C ASN A 114 8.11 -9.12 -0.57
N ASN A 115 8.33 -10.21 0.15
CA ASN A 115 9.08 -10.20 1.40
C ASN A 115 8.52 -9.19 2.43
N ILE A 116 7.22 -9.29 2.72
CA ILE A 116 6.55 -8.39 3.67
C ILE A 116 6.45 -9.07 5.03
N TYR A 117 6.80 -8.35 6.09
CA TYR A 117 6.48 -8.76 7.45
C TYR A 117 5.33 -7.90 7.98
N ALA A 118 4.22 -8.52 8.37
CA ALA A 118 3.04 -7.80 8.85
C ALA A 118 2.55 -8.31 10.21
N SER A 119 2.28 -7.39 11.12
CA SER A 119 1.72 -7.71 12.44
C SER A 119 0.69 -6.67 12.90
N GLY A 120 -0.44 -7.12 13.43
CA GLY A 120 -1.50 -6.19 13.87
C GLY A 120 -2.08 -5.34 12.74
N VAL A 121 -2.11 -5.86 11.51
CA VAL A 121 -2.67 -5.18 10.34
C VAL A 121 -4.07 -5.71 10.03
N LYS A 122 -5.06 -4.83 9.84
CA LYS A 122 -6.43 -5.29 9.54
C LYS A 122 -6.57 -5.81 8.10
N VAL A 123 -5.98 -5.11 7.12
CA VAL A 123 -5.99 -5.48 5.69
C VAL A 123 -4.61 -5.22 5.07
N LEU A 124 -3.97 -6.19 4.39
CA LEU A 124 -2.71 -5.87 3.70
C LEU A 124 -2.93 -5.04 2.44
N ALA A 125 -3.74 -5.51 1.49
CA ALA A 125 -4.01 -4.80 0.25
C ALA A 125 -5.51 -4.56 0.03
N GLY A 126 -5.92 -3.30 -0.12
CA GLY A 126 -7.26 -2.90 -0.56
C GLY A 126 -7.25 -2.37 -2.00
N ILE A 127 -7.97 -3.04 -2.90
CA ILE A 127 -7.99 -2.75 -4.34
C ILE A 127 -9.42 -2.58 -4.89
N ASN A 128 -9.58 -1.82 -5.98
CA ASN A 128 -10.88 -1.61 -6.62
C ASN A 128 -11.03 -2.55 -7.83
N ALA A 129 -11.80 -3.63 -7.68
CA ALA A 129 -11.90 -4.66 -8.71
C ALA A 129 -12.57 -4.16 -10.00
N ASN A 130 -13.50 -3.21 -9.88
CA ASN A 130 -14.22 -2.62 -11.02
C ASN A 130 -13.32 -1.77 -11.93
N TYR A 131 -12.18 -1.28 -11.44
CA TYR A 131 -11.20 -0.55 -12.26
C TYR A 131 -10.08 -1.44 -12.80
N GLY A 132 -10.11 -2.74 -12.52
CA GLY A 132 -9.08 -3.68 -12.98
C GLY A 132 -7.81 -3.66 -12.12
N ASP A 133 -7.88 -3.11 -10.90
CA ASP A 133 -6.75 -3.11 -9.97
C ASP A 133 -6.27 -4.53 -9.66
N THR A 134 -4.97 -4.70 -9.46
CA THR A 134 -4.40 -5.98 -9.01
C THR A 134 -3.47 -5.81 -7.82
N ALA A 135 -3.48 -6.81 -6.94
CA ALA A 135 -2.53 -6.99 -5.86
C ALA A 135 -1.87 -8.35 -6.03
N LYS A 136 -0.59 -8.36 -6.35
CA LYS A 136 0.24 -9.57 -6.43
C LYS A 136 1.09 -9.68 -5.19
N LEU A 137 1.01 -10.80 -4.48
CA LEU A 137 1.72 -11.00 -3.22
C LEU A 137 2.54 -12.28 -3.26
N THR A 138 3.78 -12.19 -2.79
CA THR A 138 4.74 -13.29 -2.67
C THR A 138 5.54 -13.14 -1.38
N ASN A 139 5.92 -14.25 -0.74
CA ASN A 139 6.76 -14.25 0.48
C ASN A 139 6.25 -13.32 1.60
N ILE A 140 4.99 -13.45 1.99
CA ILE A 140 4.38 -12.65 3.05
C ILE A 140 4.49 -13.41 4.38
N THR A 141 5.03 -12.77 5.40
CA THR A 141 5.12 -13.31 6.76
C THR A 141 4.15 -12.56 7.66
N LEU A 142 3.23 -13.30 8.28
CA LEU A 142 2.20 -12.76 9.16
C LEU A 142 2.52 -13.13 10.60
N CYS A 143 2.66 -12.13 11.47
CA CYS A 143 2.85 -12.35 12.90
C CYS A 143 1.61 -11.89 13.67
N GLY A 144 1.02 -12.81 14.44
CA GLY A 144 -0.22 -12.57 15.17
C GLY A 144 -1.46 -12.59 14.26
N THR A 145 -2.50 -11.85 14.63
CA THR A 145 -3.79 -11.88 13.93
C THR A 145 -3.80 -10.92 12.74
N VAL A 146 -3.46 -11.44 11.56
CA VAL A 146 -3.71 -10.79 10.26
C VAL A 146 -4.54 -11.76 9.41
N ASN A 147 -5.81 -11.42 9.22
CA ASN A 147 -6.79 -12.32 8.60
C ASN A 147 -7.20 -11.91 7.19
N THR A 148 -7.08 -10.62 6.83
CA THR A 148 -7.41 -10.13 5.50
C THR A 148 -6.13 -9.73 4.76
N ILE A 149 -5.77 -10.52 3.77
CA ILE A 149 -4.56 -10.33 2.96
C ILE A 149 -4.89 -9.43 1.78
N CYS A 150 -6.00 -9.68 1.10
CA CYS A 150 -6.46 -8.85 0.01
C CYS A 150 -7.97 -8.62 0.14
N GLN A 151 -8.42 -7.39 -0.04
CA GLN A 151 -9.83 -7.02 -0.03
C GLN A 151 -10.15 -6.24 -1.30
N THR A 152 -11.24 -6.62 -1.97
CA THR A 152 -11.72 -5.95 -3.17
C THR A 152 -12.89 -5.03 -2.85
N PHE A 153 -12.97 -3.93 -3.58
CA PHE A 153 -14.01 -2.91 -3.46
C PHE A 153 -14.58 -2.54 -4.83
N THR A 154 -15.78 -1.96 -4.83
CA THR A 154 -16.29 -1.15 -5.93
C THR A 154 -15.91 0.30 -5.68
N GLY A 155 -14.89 0.79 -6.38
CA GLY A 155 -14.50 2.20 -6.33
C GLY A 155 -15.51 3.09 -7.06
N ASN A 156 -15.54 4.36 -6.68
CA ASN A 156 -16.40 5.41 -7.23
C ASN A 156 -15.62 6.74 -7.39
N ASN A 157 -16.28 7.75 -7.95
CA ASN A 157 -15.74 9.10 -8.13
C ASN A 157 -16.59 10.17 -7.37
N THR A 158 -17.46 9.75 -6.45
CA THR A 158 -18.43 10.64 -5.77
C THR A 158 -17.92 11.16 -4.43
N GLY A 159 -16.81 10.61 -3.92
CA GLY A 159 -16.32 10.88 -2.57
C GLY A 159 -16.92 9.93 -1.52
N ASP A 160 -17.96 9.18 -1.88
CA ASP A 160 -18.61 8.23 -0.97
C ASP A 160 -17.69 7.05 -0.64
N GLU A 161 -17.86 6.47 0.55
CA GLU A 161 -17.06 5.30 0.93
C GLU A 161 -17.30 4.11 -0.04
N PRO A 162 -16.22 3.50 -0.57
CA PRO A 162 -16.32 2.36 -1.49
C PRO A 162 -16.98 1.15 -0.85
N THR A 163 -17.85 0.48 -1.60
CA THR A 163 -18.50 -0.76 -1.12
C THR A 163 -17.52 -1.93 -1.17
N SER A 164 -17.39 -2.68 -0.07
CA SER A 164 -16.61 -3.91 -0.03
C SER A 164 -17.29 -5.02 -0.85
N LEU A 165 -16.50 -5.77 -1.62
CA LEU A 165 -16.99 -6.87 -2.46
C LEU A 165 -16.59 -8.23 -1.90
N ALA A 166 -15.29 -8.48 -1.74
CA ALA A 166 -14.76 -9.74 -1.24
C ALA A 166 -13.52 -9.54 -0.38
N SER A 167 -13.27 -10.49 0.54
CA SER A 167 -12.08 -10.51 1.39
C SER A 167 -11.42 -11.88 1.28
N TYR A 168 -10.10 -11.88 1.09
CA TYR A 168 -9.27 -13.06 0.92
C TYR A 168 -8.28 -13.14 2.06
N GLY A 169 -8.28 -14.29 2.74
CA GLY A 169 -7.36 -14.58 3.84
C GLY A 169 -6.14 -15.37 3.40
N PRO A 170 -5.40 -15.95 4.36
CA PRO A 170 -4.18 -16.72 4.11
C PRO A 170 -4.35 -17.95 3.21
N SER A 171 -5.58 -18.39 2.94
CA SER A 171 -5.87 -19.53 2.08
C SER A 171 -5.58 -19.27 0.59
N GLY A 172 -5.52 -18.00 0.18
CA GLY A 172 -5.29 -17.61 -1.21
C GLY A 172 -6.27 -16.54 -1.71
N GLY A 173 -5.90 -15.91 -2.82
CA GLY A 173 -6.72 -14.93 -3.53
C GLY A 173 -7.58 -15.55 -4.63
N ASP A 174 -8.20 -14.70 -5.46
CA ASP A 174 -9.03 -15.11 -6.59
C ASP A 174 -8.23 -15.42 -7.88
N GLY A 175 -6.92 -15.15 -7.88
CA GLY A 175 -6.05 -15.34 -9.04
C GLY A 175 -6.26 -14.33 -10.17
N LYS A 176 -7.13 -13.32 -9.98
CA LYS A 176 -7.46 -12.28 -10.96
C LYS A 176 -7.07 -10.90 -10.44
N ASN A 177 -7.73 -10.43 -9.39
CA ASN A 177 -7.47 -9.14 -8.76
C ASN A 177 -6.53 -9.33 -7.56
N CYS A 178 -6.78 -10.35 -6.75
CA CYS A 178 -5.94 -10.76 -5.64
C CYS A 178 -5.12 -11.99 -6.04
N ILE A 179 -3.86 -11.78 -6.40
CA ILE A 179 -3.00 -12.77 -7.06
C ILE A 179 -1.98 -13.30 -6.05
N PHE A 180 -2.37 -14.34 -5.30
CA PHE A 180 -1.52 -15.09 -4.38
C PHE A 180 -2.14 -16.43 -4.02
N SER A 181 -1.31 -17.37 -3.56
CA SER A 181 -1.69 -18.69 -3.04
C SER A 181 -1.39 -18.80 -1.55
N SER A 182 -1.84 -19.87 -0.91
CA SER A 182 -1.45 -20.17 0.48
C SER A 182 0.06 -20.36 0.65
N SER A 183 0.79 -20.81 -0.38
CA SER A 183 2.25 -20.98 -0.32
C SER A 183 3.03 -19.67 -0.27
N ASP A 184 2.39 -18.57 -0.69
CA ASP A 184 2.95 -17.22 -0.61
C ASP A 184 2.84 -16.63 0.81
N ILE A 185 2.10 -17.28 1.71
CA ILE A 185 1.80 -16.79 3.05
C ILE A 185 2.41 -17.70 4.12
N LYS A 186 3.24 -17.12 4.98
CA LYS A 186 3.90 -17.75 6.12
C LYS A 186 3.33 -17.18 7.42
N ARG A 187 3.22 -18.02 8.43
CA ARG A 187 2.85 -17.66 9.80
C ARG A 187 3.93 -18.13 10.75
#